data_AF-A0A7R9UJH1-F1
#
_entry.id   AF-A0A7R9UJH1-F1
#
_cell.length_a   1.000
_cell.length_b   1.000
_cell.length_c   1.000
_cell.angle_alpha   90.00
_cell.angle_beta   90.00
_cell.angle_gamma   90.00
#
_symmetry.space_group_name_H-M   'P 1'
#
loop_
_entity.id
_entity.type
_entity.pdbx_description
1 polymer ?
#
loop_
_entity_poly.entity_id
_entity_poly.type
_entity_poly.pdbx_seq_one_letter_code
_entity_poly.pdbx_strand_id
1 'polypeptide(L)'
;GFGCPVDVCNRLRETGLHYAALTGNMPMIRLMLEHGASILHRTDQGLSTLHVAVKGGSRTVIDAVRGLFQERGLLWKDAVTTVNLDNPIHVAVRAGHVQIVDWMIQKGFGRSMARTNRFGDTPAATALRLVKKYKAKNAK
;
A
#
# COMPACT_ATOMS: atom_id res chain seq x y z
N GLY A 1 20.35 -16.28 -22.60
CA GLY A 1 19.92 -15.77 -21.28
C GLY A 1 18.61 -15.04 -21.46
N PHE A 2 17.56 -15.41 -20.74
CA PHE A 2 16.25 -14.80 -20.92
C PHE A 2 16.21 -13.43 -20.22
N GLY A 3 16.52 -12.37 -20.96
CA GLY A 3 16.49 -10.97 -20.50
C GLY A 3 15.07 -10.40 -20.46
N CYS A 4 14.18 -11.00 -19.65
CA CYS A 4 12.89 -10.40 -19.38
C CYS A 4 13.10 -9.18 -18.46
N PRO A 5 12.64 -7.96 -18.82
CA PRO A 5 12.73 -6.81 -17.93
C PRO A 5 12.03 -7.10 -16.60
N VAL A 6 12.70 -6.87 -15.48
CA VAL A 6 12.17 -7.19 -14.13
C VAL A 6 10.87 -6.42 -13.79
N ASP A 7 10.65 -5.28 -14.45
CA ASP A 7 9.48 -4.43 -14.29
C ASP A 7 8.33 -4.73 -15.28
N VAL A 8 8.35 -5.90 -15.95
CA VAL A 8 7.19 -6.35 -16.73
C VAL A 8 5.96 -6.38 -15.81
N CYS A 9 4.86 -5.86 -16.34
CA CYS A 9 3.61 -5.71 -15.61
C CYS A 9 2.43 -6.31 -16.37
N ASN A 10 1.37 -6.65 -15.64
CA ASN A 10 0.13 -7.13 -16.23
C ASN A 10 -0.73 -5.97 -16.78
N ARG A 11 -1.95 -6.28 -17.23
CA ARG A 11 -2.91 -5.28 -17.75
C ARG A 11 -3.37 -4.22 -16.75
N LEU A 12 -3.09 -4.40 -15.45
CA LEU A 12 -3.38 -3.45 -14.37
C LEU A 12 -2.13 -2.68 -13.92
N ARG A 13 -1.03 -2.81 -14.67
CA ARG A 13 0.31 -2.31 -14.34
C ARG A 13 0.85 -2.84 -13.01
N GLU A 14 0.49 -4.06 -12.64
CA GLU A 14 1.06 -4.75 -11.49
C GLU A 14 2.33 -5.49 -11.91
N THR A 15 3.46 -5.10 -11.32
CA THR A 15 4.76 -5.77 -11.50
C THR A 15 4.92 -6.97 -10.57
N GLY A 16 5.93 -7.81 -10.82
CA GLY A 16 6.30 -8.89 -9.89
C GLY A 16 6.54 -8.40 -8.46
N LEU A 17 7.10 -7.20 -8.30
CA LEU A 17 7.36 -6.60 -6.98
C LEU A 17 6.06 -6.29 -6.22
N HIS A 18 4.99 -5.90 -6.91
CA HIS A 18 3.68 -5.72 -6.28
C HIS A 18 3.13 -7.05 -5.76
N TYR A 19 3.23 -8.13 -6.55
CA TYR A 19 2.77 -9.46 -6.11
C TYR A 19 3.59 -10.01 -4.94
N ALA A 20 4.91 -9.84 -4.97
CA ALA A 20 5.79 -10.23 -3.88
C ALA A 20 5.46 -9.45 -2.59
N ALA A 21 5.18 -8.15 -2.70
CA ALA A 21 4.74 -7.33 -1.58
C ALA A 21 3.35 -7.74 -1.04
N LEU A 22 2.40 -8.06 -1.92
CA LEU A 22 1.05 -8.50 -1.54
C LEU A 22 1.07 -9.81 -0.74
N THR A 23 1.87 -10.77 -1.21
CA THR A 23 1.99 -12.11 -0.62
C THR A 23 2.95 -12.16 0.58
N GLY A 24 3.69 -11.08 0.82
CA GLY A 24 4.68 -10.99 1.87
C GLY A 24 5.96 -11.81 1.61
N ASN A 25 6.25 -12.12 0.35
CA ASN A 25 7.41 -12.90 -0.06
C ASN A 25 8.69 -12.05 -0.05
N MET A 26 9.27 -11.86 1.15
CA MET A 26 10.50 -11.10 1.35
C MET A 26 11.69 -11.58 0.51
N PRO A 27 11.97 -12.89 0.35
CA PRO A 27 13.02 -13.37 -0.55
C PRO A 27 12.84 -12.86 -1.98
N MET A 28 11.61 -12.92 -2.51
CA MET A 28 11.31 -12.46 -3.87
C MET A 28 11.44 -10.94 -4.00
N ILE A 29 11.02 -10.18 -2.99
CA ILE A 29 11.22 -8.71 -2.95
C ILE A 29 12.70 -8.36 -3.07
N ARG A 30 13.57 -9.01 -2.28
CA ARG A 30 15.02 -8.78 -2.32
C ARG A 30 15.60 -9.13 -3.70
N LEU A 31 15.28 -10.31 -4.21
CA LEU A 31 15.75 -10.79 -5.50
C LEU A 31 15.37 -9.81 -6.63
N MET A 32 14.12 -9.35 -6.67
CA MET A 32 13.67 -8.41 -7.70
C MET A 32 14.39 -7.05 -7.60
N LEU A 33 14.59 -6.54 -6.39
CA LEU A 33 15.30 -5.27 -6.18
C LEU A 33 16.79 -5.37 -6.55
N GLU A 34 17.44 -6.50 -6.26
CA GLU A 34 18.81 -6.80 -6.68
C GLU A 34 18.95 -6.82 -8.21
N HIS A 35 17.90 -7.26 -8.91
CA HIS A 35 17.84 -7.26 -10.38
C HIS A 35 17.31 -5.94 -10.97
N GLY A 36 17.23 -4.88 -10.16
CA GLY A 36 16.92 -3.53 -10.63
C GLY A 36 15.43 -3.17 -10.69
N ALA A 37 14.55 -3.94 -10.02
CA ALA A 37 13.13 -3.62 -9.99
C ALA A 37 12.86 -2.22 -9.42
N SER A 38 11.98 -1.47 -10.09
CA SER A 38 11.59 -0.15 -9.64
C SER A 38 10.56 -0.24 -8.53
N ILE A 39 10.99 0.07 -7.30
CA ILE A 39 10.09 0.22 -6.14
C ILE A 39 9.07 1.36 -6.30
N LEU A 40 9.34 2.28 -7.24
CA LEU A 40 8.52 3.44 -7.57
C LEU A 40 7.42 3.15 -8.59
N HIS A 41 7.42 1.96 -9.21
CA HIS A 41 6.37 1.61 -10.17
C HIS A 41 4.99 1.68 -9.53
N ARG A 42 3.99 2.10 -10.30
CA ARG A 42 2.60 2.19 -9.86
C ARG A 42 1.67 1.45 -10.78
N THR A 43 0.70 0.81 -10.16
CA THR A 43 -0.48 0.23 -10.83
C THR A 43 -1.35 1.32 -11.46
N ASP A 44 -2.31 0.93 -12.31
CA ASP A 44 -3.30 1.86 -12.88
C ASP A 44 -4.15 2.58 -11.82
N GLN A 45 -4.33 1.93 -10.66
CA GLN A 45 -5.01 2.53 -9.52
C GLN A 45 -4.07 3.41 -8.68
N GLY A 46 -2.85 3.67 -9.15
CA GLY A 46 -1.86 4.48 -8.45
C GLY A 46 -1.28 3.83 -7.21
N LEU A 47 -1.59 2.55 -6.93
CA LEU A 47 -0.96 1.82 -5.82
C LEU A 47 0.54 1.69 -6.10
N SER A 48 1.32 2.04 -5.09
CA SER A 48 2.74 1.72 -5.01
C SER A 48 2.95 0.38 -4.31
N THR A 49 4.18 -0.12 -4.35
CA THR A 49 4.62 -1.30 -3.58
C THR A 49 4.21 -1.23 -2.09
N LEU A 50 4.30 -0.05 -1.45
CA LEU A 50 3.89 0.12 -0.05
C LEU A 50 2.38 -0.04 0.15
N HIS A 51 1.55 0.51 -0.73
CA HIS A 51 0.10 0.31 -0.64
C HIS A 51 -0.26 -1.17 -0.76
N VAL A 52 0.42 -1.89 -1.65
CA VAL A 52 0.19 -3.31 -1.88
C VAL A 52 0.68 -4.15 -0.69
N ALA A 53 1.84 -3.83 -0.11
CA ALA A 53 2.31 -4.43 1.14
C ALA A 53 1.31 -4.25 2.28
N VAL A 54 0.75 -3.04 2.43
CA VAL A 54 -0.26 -2.75 3.45
C VAL A 54 -1.57 -3.49 3.19
N LYS A 55 -1.98 -3.61 1.92
CA LYS A 55 -3.13 -4.44 1.52
C LYS A 55 -2.91 -5.92 1.86
N GLY A 56 -1.68 -6.42 1.73
CA GLY A 56 -1.28 -7.77 2.12
C GLY A 56 -1.22 -8.01 3.63
N GLY A 57 -1.03 -6.95 4.43
CA GLY A 57 -1.13 -7.01 5.88
C GLY A 57 0.12 -7.56 6.60
N SER A 58 1.26 -7.72 5.91
CA SER A 58 2.50 -8.19 6.53
C SER A 58 3.34 -7.05 7.10
N ARG A 59 3.40 -6.92 8.43
CA ARG A 59 4.20 -5.89 9.13
C ARG A 59 5.66 -5.87 8.70
N THR A 60 6.28 -7.05 8.58
CA THR A 60 7.68 -7.21 8.16
C THR A 60 7.92 -6.62 6.78
N VAL A 61 6.99 -6.85 5.84
CA VAL A 61 7.10 -6.34 4.47
C VAL A 61 6.83 -4.85 4.42
N ILE A 62 5.87 -4.36 5.20
CA ILE A 62 5.57 -2.92 5.31
C ILE A 62 6.80 -2.17 5.84
N ASP A 63 7.44 -2.66 6.89
CA ASP A 63 8.66 -2.06 7.45
C ASP A 63 9.83 -2.10 6.45
N ALA A 64 10.05 -3.23 5.79
CA ALA A 64 11.12 -3.36 4.80
C ALA A 64 10.92 -2.42 3.60
N VAL A 65 9.73 -2.40 3.01
CA VAL A 65 9.40 -1.50 1.91
C VAL A 65 9.52 -0.05 2.36
N ARG A 66 9.06 0.30 3.56
CA ARG A 66 9.23 1.65 4.13
C ARG A 66 10.71 2.03 4.24
N GLY A 67 11.57 1.15 4.75
CA GLY A 67 13.01 1.39 4.85
C GLY A 67 13.63 1.68 3.48
N LEU A 68 13.29 0.86 2.47
CA LEU A 68 13.77 1.04 1.09
C LEU A 68 13.33 2.39 0.47
N PHE A 69 12.12 2.87 0.78
CA PHE A 69 11.70 4.20 0.37
C PHE A 69 12.57 5.29 1.03
N GLN A 70 12.84 5.16 2.33
CA GLN A 70 13.65 6.12 3.08
C GLN A 70 15.10 6.18 2.58
N GLU A 71 15.72 5.03 2.30
CA GLU A 71 17.08 4.94 1.73
C GLU A 71 17.20 5.68 0.40
N ARG A 72 16.13 5.68 -0.40
CA ARG A 72 16.06 6.41 -1.68
C ARG A 72 15.68 7.89 -1.53
N GLY A 73 15.63 8.42 -0.30
CA GLY A 73 15.22 9.80 -0.02
C GLY A 73 13.75 10.08 -0.29
N LEU A 74 12.93 9.05 -0.48
CA LEU A 74 11.51 9.20 -0.80
C LEU A 74 10.73 9.48 0.48
N LEU A 75 10.15 10.68 0.55
CA LEU A 75 9.21 11.02 1.62
C LEU A 75 7.90 10.27 1.40
N TRP A 76 7.75 9.14 2.10
CA TRP A 76 6.55 8.29 2.04
C TRP A 76 5.25 9.07 2.34
N LYS A 77 5.36 10.15 3.12
CA LYS A 77 4.25 10.98 3.62
C LYS A 77 3.57 11.88 2.58
N ASP A 78 4.25 12.21 1.49
CA ASP A 78 3.79 13.24 0.54
C ASP A 78 3.62 12.70 -0.89
N ALA A 79 4.24 11.56 -1.21
CA ALA A 79 4.17 10.96 -2.55
C ALA A 79 3.33 9.69 -2.63
N VAL A 80 2.96 9.05 -1.52
CA VAL A 80 2.39 7.70 -1.54
C VAL A 80 0.86 7.74 -1.42
N THR A 81 0.21 8.23 -2.46
CA THR A 81 -1.25 8.15 -2.60
C THR A 81 -1.65 7.35 -3.84
N THR A 82 -2.85 6.76 -3.81
CA THR A 82 -3.51 6.14 -4.97
C THR A 82 -4.19 7.19 -5.85
N VAL A 83 -4.81 6.78 -6.96
CA VAL A 83 -5.70 7.64 -7.77
C VAL A 83 -6.85 8.23 -6.95
N ASN A 84 -7.24 7.56 -5.85
CA ASN A 84 -8.27 8.06 -4.96
C ASN A 84 -7.76 8.96 -3.84
N LEU A 85 -6.48 9.34 -3.88
CA LEU A 85 -5.79 10.02 -2.80
C LEU A 85 -5.78 9.23 -1.47
N ASP A 86 -6.10 7.93 -1.53
CA ASP A 86 -5.94 7.05 -0.37
C ASP A 86 -4.45 6.89 -0.08
N ASN A 87 -4.05 7.18 1.15
CA ASN A 87 -2.73 6.86 1.67
C ASN A 87 -2.68 5.41 2.20
N PRO A 88 -1.53 4.90 2.65
CA PRO A 88 -1.41 3.51 3.12
C PRO A 88 -2.40 3.14 4.25
N ILE A 89 -2.71 4.04 5.18
CA ILE A 89 -3.67 3.73 6.27
C ILE A 89 -5.10 3.60 5.72
N HIS A 90 -5.50 4.42 4.74
CA HIS A 90 -6.80 4.24 4.07
C HIS A 90 -6.91 2.84 3.46
N VAL A 91 -5.83 2.34 2.86
CA VAL A 91 -5.78 0.99 2.29
C VAL A 91 -5.91 -0.08 3.39
N ALA A 92 -5.21 0.07 4.52
CA ALA A 92 -5.35 -0.84 5.66
C ALA A 92 -6.79 -0.90 6.19
N VAL A 93 -7.46 0.26 6.32
CA VAL A 93 -8.86 0.37 6.73
C VAL A 93 -9.79 -0.34 5.74
N ARG A 94 -9.61 -0.10 4.43
CA ARG A 94 -10.43 -0.74 3.38
C ARG A 94 -10.20 -2.25 3.31
N ALA A 95 -9.00 -2.72 3.66
CA ALA A 95 -8.67 -4.13 3.74
C ALA A 95 -9.18 -4.81 5.03
N GLY A 96 -9.67 -4.04 6.02
CA GLY A 96 -10.13 -4.58 7.29
C GLY A 96 -9.01 -4.94 8.27
N HIS A 97 -7.78 -4.50 8.01
CA HIS A 97 -6.59 -4.87 8.80
C HIS A 97 -6.43 -4.00 10.05
N VAL A 98 -7.34 -4.13 11.02
CA VAL A 98 -7.37 -3.32 12.25
C VAL A 98 -6.03 -3.33 12.98
N GLN A 99 -5.43 -4.51 13.18
CA GLN A 99 -4.14 -4.66 13.86
C GLN A 99 -2.95 -4.03 13.11
N ILE A 100 -3.08 -3.83 11.79
CA ILE A 100 -2.08 -3.11 10.98
C ILE A 100 -2.29 -1.62 11.11
N VAL A 101 -3.54 -1.13 11.14
CA VAL A 101 -3.85 0.28 11.41
C VAL A 101 -3.25 0.71 12.75
N ASP A 102 -3.52 -0.03 13.83
CA ASP A 102 -3.01 0.28 15.17
C ASP A 102 -1.48 0.29 15.21
N TRP A 103 -0.86 -0.72 14.61
CA TRP A 103 0.59 -0.83 14.53
C TRP A 103 1.22 0.30 13.70
N MET A 104 0.62 0.68 12.57
CA MET A 104 1.11 1.81 11.76
C MET A 104 1.01 3.13 12.54
N ILE A 105 -0.07 3.34 13.30
CA ILE A 105 -0.21 4.53 14.15
C ILE A 105 0.95 4.60 15.15
N GLN A 106 1.26 3.50 15.84
CA GLN A 106 2.39 3.39 16.77
C GLN A 106 3.75 3.64 16.11
N LYS A 107 3.91 3.24 14.83
CA LYS A 107 5.15 3.40 14.05
C LYS A 107 5.32 4.81 13.43
N GLY A 108 4.53 5.78 13.86
CA GLY A 108 4.67 7.18 13.47
C GLY A 108 3.93 7.55 12.17
N PHE A 109 2.97 6.73 11.72
CA PHE A 109 2.10 7.11 10.61
C PHE A 109 0.99 8.11 11.01
N GLY A 110 0.98 8.59 12.26
CA GLY A 110 -0.07 9.44 12.82
C GLY A 110 -0.40 10.70 12.02
N ARG A 111 0.56 11.36 11.36
CA ARG A 111 0.28 12.54 10.51
C ARG A 111 -0.55 12.19 9.26
N SER A 112 -0.45 10.96 8.75
CA SER A 112 -1.27 10.50 7.62
C SER A 112 -2.71 10.18 8.01
N MET A 113 -3.02 10.07 9.31
CA MET A 113 -4.40 9.92 9.79
C MET A 113 -5.24 11.18 9.59
N ALA A 114 -4.62 12.36 9.52
CA ALA A 114 -5.32 13.62 9.32
C ALA A 114 -5.58 13.95 7.85
N ARG A 115 -4.87 13.28 6.91
CA ARG A 115 -5.04 13.51 5.48
C ARG A 115 -6.34 12.89 4.99
N THR A 116 -7.06 13.62 4.15
CA THR A 116 -8.28 13.15 3.50
C THR A 116 -7.97 12.57 2.12
N ASN A 117 -8.76 11.58 1.70
CA ASN A 117 -8.76 11.07 0.33
C ASN A 117 -9.65 11.94 -0.58
N ARG A 118 -9.84 11.53 -1.84
CA ARG A 118 -10.65 12.28 -2.83
C ARG A 118 -12.12 12.47 -2.43
N PHE A 119 -12.59 11.71 -1.44
CA PHE A 119 -13.97 11.77 -0.94
C PHE A 119 -14.09 12.69 0.29
N GLY A 120 -13.00 13.32 0.71
CA GLY A 120 -12.97 14.12 1.95
C GLY A 120 -12.87 13.28 3.22
N ASP A 121 -12.70 11.96 3.11
CA ASP A 121 -12.61 11.08 4.28
C ASP A 121 -11.16 11.00 4.77
N THR A 122 -10.96 11.15 6.08
CA THR A 122 -9.77 10.60 6.76
C THR A 122 -9.85 9.06 6.79
N PRO A 123 -8.78 8.34 7.20
CA PRO A 123 -8.87 6.88 7.39
C PRO A 123 -9.97 6.48 8.38
N ALA A 124 -10.15 7.24 9.48
CA ALA A 124 -11.22 6.99 10.44
C ALA A 124 -12.62 7.24 9.83
N ALA A 125 -12.80 8.34 9.09
CA ALA A 125 -14.06 8.61 8.39
C ALA A 125 -14.36 7.54 7.32
N THR A 126 -13.32 7.02 6.66
CA THR A 126 -13.44 5.90 5.71
C THR A 126 -13.97 4.64 6.40
N ALA A 127 -13.49 4.31 7.60
CA ALA A 127 -14.00 3.18 8.39
C ALA A 127 -15.50 3.36 8.71
N LEU A 128 -15.89 4.53 9.21
CA LEU A 128 -17.29 4.85 9.52
C LEU A 128 -18.19 4.73 8.28
N ARG A 129 -17.73 5.24 7.12
CA ARG A 129 -18.48 5.14 5.86
C ARG A 129 -18.65 3.69 5.41
N LEU A 130 -17.63 2.84 5.56
CA LEU A 130 -17.72 1.42 5.22
C LEU A 130 -18.74 0.70 6.10
N VAL A 131 -18.75 0.96 7.41
CA VAL A 131 -19.74 0.41 8.35
C VAL A 131 -21.16 0.82 7.96
N LYS A 132 -21.39 2.11 7.68
CA LYS A 132 -22.69 2.62 7.22
C LYS A 132 -23.15 1.91 5.93
N LYS A 133 -22.25 1.78 4.96
CA LYS A 133 -22.52 1.09 3.68
C LYS A 133 -22.85 -0.39 3.89
N TYR A 134 -22.14 -1.08 4.79
CA TYR A 134 -22.43 -2.47 5.13
C TYR A 134 -23.81 -2.62 5.77
N LYS A 135 -24.15 -1.79 6.77
CA LYS A 135 -25.49 -1.80 7.39
C LYS A 135 -26.60 -1.57 6.37
N ALA A 136 -26.45 -0.57 5.51
CA ALA A 136 -27.45 -0.26 4.48
C ALA A 136 -27.66 -1.40 3.47
N LYS A 137 -26.61 -2.17 3.15
CA LYS A 137 -26.71 -3.34 2.26
C LYS A 137 -27.43 -4.53 2.89
N ASN A 138 -27.34 -4.68 4.21
CA ASN A 138 -27.89 -5.82 4.96
C ASN A 138 -29.20 -5.49 5.69
N ALA A 139 -29.76 -4.29 5.48
CA ALA A 139 -31.06 -3.87 6.01
C ALA A 139 -32.22 -4.19 5.04
N LYS A 140 -32.00 -5.06 4.06
CA LYS A 140 -32.97 -5.59 3.11
C LYS A 140 -33.02 -7.10 3.25
#